data_AF-A0A6M2CRF1-F1
#
_entry.id   AF-A0A6M2CRF1-F1
#
_cell.length_a   1.000
_cell.length_b   1.000
_cell.length_c   1.000
_cell.angle_alpha   90.00
_cell.angle_beta   90.00
_cell.angle_gamma   90.00
#
_symmetry.space_group_name_H-M   'P 1'
#
loop_
_entity.id
_entity.type
_entity.pdbx_description
1 polymer ?
#
loop_
_entity_poly.entity_id
_entity_poly.type
_entity_poly.pdbx_seq_one_letter_code
_entity_poly.pdbx_strand_id
1 'polypeptide(L)'
;ERLLLQTSHAAECLSSATHATVLSHKSESAHNFQEPIELRVIASVVQKGTSEAQTVAMRSATTTILTFAVVIVAASTSSEKECVFTDLDLKGALKATLTHLSKYQVHVYEDMNSYGNLLIIECCNVTGLSHLRQYGPLLPYCVKGARKLQVDLLHDDPIEVAMNWWTYRGVKGMFVLGAVLSRFTLQFEVITGPSENSTTLKLEDPVVPVVTGRTYAVVGDVGEIAEAATEFWSNMLPSLTERAWKYYFFDHLRRAIRDTERDLFNALSLVTTEVVNLG
;
A
#
# COMPACT_ATOMS: atom_id res chain seq x y z
N GLU A 1 -7.00 -6.81 24.07
CA GLU A 1 -6.95 -8.17 23.46
C GLU A 1 -6.60 -8.22 21.97
N ARG A 2 -7.01 -7.28 21.10
CA ARG A 2 -6.54 -7.27 19.69
C ARG A 2 -5.08 -6.83 19.47
N LEU A 3 -4.45 -6.19 20.46
CA LEU A 3 -3.03 -5.80 20.43
C LEU A 3 -2.05 -6.91 20.84
N LEU A 4 -2.51 -7.99 21.49
CA LEU A 4 -1.64 -9.11 21.92
C LEU A 4 -1.45 -10.18 20.83
N LEU A 5 -2.31 -10.19 19.79
CA LEU A 5 -2.21 -11.14 18.67
C LEU A 5 -1.23 -10.67 17.57
N GLN A 6 -0.88 -9.38 17.53
CA GLN A 6 0.10 -8.85 16.54
C GLN A 6 1.56 -8.98 17.01
N THR A 7 1.81 -9.09 18.32
CA THR A 7 3.16 -9.20 18.88
C THR A 7 3.76 -10.60 18.76
N SER A 8 2.94 -11.64 18.56
CA SER A 8 3.41 -13.03 18.41
C SER A 8 4.04 -13.29 17.02
N HIS A 9 3.50 -12.71 15.95
CA HIS A 9 4.01 -12.96 14.59
C HIS A 9 5.35 -12.27 14.27
N ALA A 10 5.65 -11.14 14.92
CA ALA A 10 6.91 -10.42 14.70
C ALA A 10 8.09 -11.08 15.45
N ALA A 11 7.83 -11.72 16.61
CA ALA A 11 8.86 -12.40 17.40
C ALA A 11 9.24 -13.78 16.81
N GLU A 12 8.31 -14.49 16.16
CA GLU A 12 8.59 -15.79 15.52
C GLU A 12 9.44 -15.69 14.24
N CYS A 13 9.42 -14.55 13.55
CA CYS A 13 10.26 -14.37 12.36
C CYS A 13 11.75 -14.22 12.69
N LEU A 14 12.09 -13.75 13.90
CA LEU A 14 13.48 -13.55 14.34
C LEU A 14 14.10 -14.81 14.96
N SER A 15 13.31 -15.77 15.46
CA SER A 15 13.85 -17.03 16.00
C SER A 15 14.00 -18.14 14.95
N SER A 16 13.30 -18.05 13.81
CA SER A 16 13.39 -19.05 12.74
C SER A 16 14.67 -18.93 11.89
N ALA A 17 15.32 -17.77 11.87
CA ALA A 17 16.54 -17.53 11.08
C ALA A 17 17.83 -18.11 11.72
N THR A 18 17.81 -18.49 13.00
CA THR A 18 18.98 -19.02 13.72
C THR A 18 19.06 -20.54 13.78
N HIS A 19 18.10 -21.28 13.22
CA HIS A 19 18.06 -22.76 13.28
C HIS A 19 18.26 -23.50 11.95
N ALA A 20 18.38 -22.80 10.81
CA ALA A 20 18.55 -23.43 9.49
C ALA A 20 20.02 -23.41 9.03
N THR A 21 20.91 -24.09 9.75
CA THR A 21 22.25 -24.43 9.23
C THR A 21 22.74 -25.76 9.77
N VAL A 22 21.96 -26.83 9.62
CA VAL A 22 22.52 -28.19 9.68
C VAL A 22 21.69 -29.09 8.74
N LEU A 23 22.41 -29.87 7.93
CA LEU A 23 21.96 -31.02 7.11
C LEU A 23 21.35 -30.71 5.73
N SER A 24 22.14 -30.98 4.68
CA SER A 24 21.84 -32.09 3.78
C SER A 24 22.91 -32.23 2.70
N HIS A 25 23.69 -33.31 2.81
CA HIS A 25 24.60 -33.81 1.80
C HIS A 25 24.17 -35.26 1.55
N LYS A 26 23.50 -35.56 0.43
CA LYS A 26 23.57 -36.90 -0.20
C LYS A 26 22.94 -36.98 -1.61
N SER A 27 23.82 -37.30 -2.54
CA SER A 27 23.68 -38.01 -3.82
C SER A 27 22.78 -39.26 -3.73
N GLU A 28 21.97 -39.58 -4.77
CA GLU A 28 22.34 -40.50 -5.88
C GLU A 28 21.13 -41.05 -6.69
N SER A 29 21.29 -41.05 -8.03
CA SER A 29 20.94 -42.03 -9.07
C SER A 29 19.52 -42.61 -9.33
N ALA A 30 19.25 -42.66 -10.64
CA ALA A 30 18.19 -43.27 -11.44
C ALA A 30 17.93 -44.78 -11.25
N HIS A 31 16.71 -45.23 -11.63
CA HIS A 31 16.52 -46.39 -12.52
C HIS A 31 15.11 -46.50 -13.12
N ASN A 32 15.09 -46.93 -14.38
CA ASN A 32 13.98 -47.28 -15.28
C ASN A 32 13.26 -48.57 -14.81
N PHE A 33 11.92 -48.67 -14.89
CA PHE A 33 11.27 -49.99 -14.95
C PHE A 33 9.91 -50.00 -15.68
N GLN A 34 9.76 -51.09 -16.43
CA GLN A 34 8.77 -51.47 -17.42
C GLN A 34 7.37 -51.78 -16.84
N GLU A 35 6.30 -51.44 -17.58
CA GLU A 35 4.92 -51.87 -17.31
C GLU A 35 4.70 -53.38 -17.59
N PRO A 36 3.78 -54.05 -16.86
CA PRO A 36 3.12 -55.25 -17.35
C PRO A 36 1.62 -55.06 -17.63
N ILE A 37 1.22 -55.74 -18.69
CA ILE A 37 -0.08 -55.78 -19.36
C ILE A 37 -1.03 -56.69 -18.57
N GLU A 38 -1.91 -56.13 -17.74
CA GLU A 38 -3.05 -56.84 -17.12
C GLU A 38 -4.13 -55.82 -16.72
N LEU A 39 -4.69 -55.05 -17.67
CA LEU A 39 -5.79 -54.11 -17.36
C LEU A 39 -6.66 -53.74 -18.58
N ARG A 40 -6.84 -54.68 -19.53
CA ARG A 40 -7.67 -54.44 -20.73
C ARG A 40 -9.11 -54.94 -20.66
N VAL A 41 -9.54 -55.60 -19.58
CA VAL A 41 -10.91 -56.19 -19.52
C VAL A 41 -11.87 -55.40 -18.61
N ILE A 42 -11.39 -54.52 -17.73
CA ILE A 42 -12.27 -53.69 -16.87
C ILE A 42 -12.70 -52.38 -17.58
N ALA A 43 -12.00 -51.97 -18.65
CA ALA A 43 -12.28 -50.72 -19.34
C ALA A 43 -13.57 -50.73 -20.20
N SER A 44 -14.09 -51.89 -20.61
CA SER A 44 -15.24 -51.93 -21.54
C SER A 44 -16.62 -51.95 -20.86
N VAL A 45 -16.70 -52.25 -19.56
CA VAL A 45 -17.98 -52.27 -18.82
C VAL A 45 -18.28 -50.92 -18.14
N VAL A 46 -17.26 -50.13 -17.80
CA VAL A 46 -17.42 -48.77 -17.24
C VAL A 46 -17.82 -47.74 -18.31
N GLN A 47 -17.57 -48.03 -19.59
CA GLN A 47 -17.81 -47.09 -20.68
C GLN A 47 -19.27 -47.03 -21.17
N LYS A 48 -20.12 -47.99 -20.79
CA LYS A 48 -21.53 -48.03 -21.24
C LYS A 48 -22.53 -47.44 -20.22
N GLY A 49 -22.16 -47.36 -18.94
CA GLY A 49 -22.97 -46.73 -17.88
C GLY A 49 -22.76 -45.22 -17.70
N THR A 50 -21.78 -44.63 -18.39
CA THR A 50 -21.36 -43.23 -18.20
C THR A 50 -21.92 -42.25 -19.24
N SER A 51 -22.60 -42.72 -20.30
CA SER A 51 -23.08 -41.82 -21.36
C SER A 51 -24.45 -41.15 -21.07
N GLU A 52 -25.32 -41.79 -20.28
CA GLU A 52 -26.64 -41.23 -19.93
C GLU A 52 -26.59 -40.36 -18.66
N ALA A 53 -25.67 -40.65 -17.73
CA ALA A 53 -25.47 -39.81 -16.53
C ALA A 53 -24.75 -38.48 -16.85
N GLN A 54 -23.91 -38.44 -17.88
CA GLN A 54 -23.18 -37.23 -18.27
C GLN A 54 -24.06 -36.19 -18.99
N THR A 55 -25.11 -36.62 -19.70
CA THR A 55 -25.99 -35.69 -20.45
C THR A 55 -26.98 -34.95 -19.54
N VAL A 56 -27.37 -35.52 -18.40
CA VAL A 56 -28.23 -34.85 -17.40
C VAL A 56 -27.42 -33.87 -16.54
N ALA A 57 -26.20 -34.22 -16.15
CA ALA A 57 -25.32 -33.33 -15.38
C ALA A 57 -24.89 -32.08 -16.18
N MET A 58 -24.66 -32.23 -17.49
CA MET A 58 -24.22 -31.13 -18.36
C MET A 58 -25.32 -30.07 -18.59
N ARG A 59 -26.60 -30.48 -18.64
CA ARG A 59 -27.74 -29.54 -18.74
C ARG A 59 -27.99 -28.75 -17.46
N SER A 60 -27.69 -29.33 -16.29
CA SER A 60 -27.79 -28.65 -15.00
C SER A 60 -26.70 -27.57 -14.83
N ALA A 61 -25.47 -27.88 -15.23
CA ALA A 61 -24.34 -26.95 -15.17
C ALA A 61 -24.50 -25.73 -16.10
N THR A 62 -25.01 -25.92 -17.31
CA THR A 62 -25.26 -24.79 -18.23
C THR A 62 -26.33 -23.83 -17.70
N THR A 63 -27.35 -24.36 -17.01
CA THR A 63 -28.43 -23.54 -16.44
C THR A 63 -27.94 -22.71 -15.26
N THR A 64 -27.06 -23.26 -14.43
CA THR A 64 -26.43 -22.52 -13.32
C THR A 64 -25.45 -21.46 -13.82
N ILE A 65 -24.65 -21.75 -14.84
CA ILE A 65 -23.72 -20.76 -15.42
C ILE A 65 -24.50 -19.59 -16.05
N LEU A 66 -25.59 -19.86 -16.77
CA LEU A 66 -26.44 -18.82 -17.35
C LEU A 66 -27.15 -17.98 -16.28
N THR A 67 -27.67 -18.59 -15.21
CA THR A 67 -28.31 -17.81 -14.13
C THR A 67 -27.31 -16.94 -13.37
N PHE A 68 -26.09 -17.44 -13.12
CA PHE A 68 -25.02 -16.62 -12.56
C PHE A 68 -24.62 -15.46 -13.48
N ALA A 69 -24.50 -15.70 -14.79
CA ALA A 69 -24.20 -14.63 -15.75
C ALA A 69 -25.30 -13.55 -15.79
N VAL A 70 -26.57 -13.95 -15.75
CA VAL A 70 -27.71 -13.01 -15.71
C VAL A 70 -27.76 -12.21 -14.41
N VAL A 71 -27.46 -12.83 -13.26
CA VAL A 71 -27.40 -12.12 -11.97
C VAL A 71 -26.23 -11.12 -11.93
N ILE A 72 -25.07 -11.47 -12.50
CA ILE A 72 -23.92 -10.55 -12.60
C ILE A 72 -24.27 -9.35 -13.50
N VAL A 73 -24.90 -9.58 -14.65
CA VAL A 73 -25.32 -8.51 -15.56
C VAL A 73 -26.42 -7.64 -14.94
N ALA A 74 -27.41 -8.23 -14.27
CA ALA A 74 -28.47 -7.48 -13.59
C ALA A 74 -27.97 -6.69 -12.38
N ALA A 75 -26.92 -7.16 -11.68
CA ALA A 75 -26.28 -6.41 -10.61
C ALA A 75 -25.47 -5.19 -11.12
N SER A 76 -25.08 -5.19 -12.40
CA SER A 76 -24.32 -4.09 -13.01
C SER A 76 -25.18 -2.97 -13.63
N THR A 77 -26.51 -3.09 -13.67
CA THR A 77 -27.41 -2.05 -14.22
C THR A 77 -27.98 -1.11 -13.15
N SER A 78 -27.23 -0.86 -12.09
CA SER A 78 -27.46 0.31 -11.24
C SER A 78 -27.25 1.55 -12.10
N SER A 79 -28.32 2.30 -12.38
CA SER A 79 -28.26 3.63 -12.97
C SER A 79 -27.46 4.53 -12.03
N GLU A 80 -26.13 4.49 -12.15
CA GLU A 80 -25.26 5.45 -11.50
C GLU A 80 -25.56 6.80 -12.15
N LYS A 81 -26.10 7.73 -11.35
CA LYS A 81 -26.17 9.13 -11.76
C LYS A 81 -24.76 9.54 -12.16
N GLU A 82 -24.57 9.87 -13.44
CA GLU A 82 -23.29 10.33 -13.93
C GLU A 82 -22.88 11.60 -13.18
N CYS A 83 -21.73 11.53 -12.51
CA CYS A 83 -21.14 12.68 -11.87
C CYS A 83 -20.60 13.65 -12.94
N VAL A 84 -21.04 14.92 -12.92
CA VAL A 84 -20.48 15.96 -13.81
C VAL A 84 -19.22 16.55 -13.19
N PHE A 85 -18.13 16.63 -13.98
CA PHE A 85 -16.81 17.16 -13.57
C PHE A 85 -16.35 18.39 -14.39
N THR A 86 -17.16 18.86 -15.36
CA THR A 86 -16.76 19.86 -16.38
C THR A 86 -16.26 21.18 -15.81
N ASP A 87 -16.76 21.58 -14.64
CA ASP A 87 -16.50 22.90 -14.05
C ASP A 87 -15.56 22.83 -12.84
N LEU A 88 -14.98 21.66 -12.56
CA LEU A 88 -14.11 21.46 -11.41
C LEU A 88 -12.63 21.57 -11.81
N ASP A 89 -11.89 22.46 -11.15
CA ASP A 89 -10.44 22.55 -11.30
C ASP A 89 -9.71 21.47 -10.50
N LEU A 90 -9.85 20.21 -10.93
CA LEU A 90 -9.22 19.05 -10.30
C LEU A 90 -7.68 19.15 -10.32
N LYS A 91 -7.13 19.76 -11.38
CA LYS A 91 -5.69 19.91 -11.56
C LYS A 91 -5.13 20.98 -10.61
N GLY A 92 -5.82 22.11 -10.47
CA GLY A 92 -5.49 23.14 -9.49
C GLY A 92 -5.61 22.62 -8.06
N ALA A 93 -6.67 21.88 -7.75
CA ALA A 93 -6.85 21.25 -6.44
C ALA A 93 -5.71 20.28 -6.12
N LEU A 94 -5.36 19.36 -7.03
CA LEU A 94 -4.23 18.44 -6.83
C LEU A 94 -2.91 19.19 -6.69
N LYS A 95 -2.67 20.21 -7.52
CA LYS A 95 -1.46 21.03 -7.43
C LYS A 95 -1.36 21.73 -6.07
N ALA A 96 -2.46 22.25 -5.54
CA ALA A 96 -2.50 22.88 -4.23
C ALA A 96 -2.17 21.87 -3.11
N THR A 97 -2.74 20.66 -3.17
CA THR A 97 -2.44 19.56 -2.24
C THR A 97 -0.97 19.18 -2.29
N LEU A 98 -0.40 18.94 -3.47
CA LEU A 98 1.03 18.58 -3.62
C LEU A 98 1.97 19.71 -3.17
N THR A 99 1.59 20.96 -3.44
CA THR A 99 2.37 22.13 -3.00
C THR A 99 2.39 22.25 -1.48
N HIS A 100 1.28 22.00 -0.79
CA HIS A 100 1.27 21.96 0.67
C HIS A 100 2.04 20.77 1.22
N LEU A 101 1.87 19.58 0.61
CA LEU A 101 2.58 18.38 1.02
C LEU A 101 4.10 18.56 0.96
N SER A 102 4.61 19.30 -0.04
CA SER A 102 6.04 19.61 -0.15
C SER A 102 6.61 20.44 1.00
N LYS A 103 5.76 21.19 1.71
CA LYS A 103 6.13 22.04 2.85
C LYS A 103 5.92 21.32 4.19
N TYR A 104 5.27 20.17 4.17
CA TYR A 104 4.91 19.45 5.38
C TYR A 104 6.16 18.80 5.99
N GLN A 105 6.58 19.31 7.13
CA GLN A 105 7.57 18.67 7.99
C GLN A 105 6.84 17.87 9.05
N VAL A 106 6.95 16.55 8.97
CA VAL A 106 6.39 15.65 9.99
C VAL A 106 7.27 15.78 11.24
N HIS A 107 6.79 16.45 12.27
CA HIS A 107 7.36 16.38 13.62
C HIS A 107 6.40 15.59 14.51
N VAL A 108 6.35 14.28 14.32
CA VAL A 108 5.53 13.40 15.16
C VAL A 108 6.33 13.00 16.39
N TYR A 109 6.14 13.70 17.49
CA TYR A 109 6.62 13.23 18.79
C TYR A 109 5.68 12.12 19.28
N GLU A 110 5.90 10.90 18.81
CA GLU A 110 5.33 9.72 19.45
C GLU A 110 6.35 9.22 20.47
N ASP A 111 6.04 9.43 21.75
CA ASP A 111 6.75 8.76 22.84
C ASP A 111 6.35 7.27 22.78
N MET A 112 6.97 6.53 21.86
CA MET A 112 6.80 5.09 21.76
C MET A 112 7.45 4.48 22.99
N ASN A 113 6.63 4.33 24.02
CA ASN A 113 7.02 3.83 25.32
C ASN A 113 7.85 2.55 25.15
N SER A 114 9.08 2.66 25.64
CA SER A 114 10.26 1.90 25.26
C SER A 114 10.08 0.38 25.15
N TYR A 115 10.84 -0.21 24.24
CA TYR A 115 11.27 -1.60 24.39
C TYR A 115 12.12 -1.71 25.66
N GLY A 116 11.47 -1.95 26.81
CA GLY A 116 12.08 -2.36 28.07
C GLY A 116 13.14 -1.41 28.67
N ASN A 117 12.92 -0.10 28.60
CA ASN A 117 13.85 0.95 29.08
C ASN A 117 15.22 0.95 28.37
N LEU A 118 15.30 0.45 27.13
CA LEU A 118 16.56 0.38 26.40
C LEU A 118 16.66 1.42 25.29
N LEU A 119 15.57 1.66 24.57
CA LEU A 119 15.53 2.48 23.35
C LEU A 119 14.33 3.43 23.40
N ILE A 120 14.59 4.69 23.08
CA ILE A 120 13.60 5.74 22.87
C ILE A 120 13.73 6.21 21.42
N ILE A 121 12.60 6.38 20.72
CA ILE A 121 12.54 6.81 19.33
C ILE A 121 11.91 8.20 19.30
N GLU A 122 12.61 9.20 18.75
CA GLU A 122 12.03 10.50 18.40
C GLU A 122 11.54 10.49 16.96
N CYS A 123 10.46 11.25 16.75
CA CYS A 123 10.19 12.02 15.56
C CYS A 123 10.67 11.39 14.24
N CYS A 124 9.72 10.79 13.53
CA CYS A 124 9.92 10.43 12.15
C CYS A 124 9.84 11.69 11.27
N ASN A 125 10.95 12.04 10.61
CA ASN A 125 10.97 13.05 9.56
C ASN A 125 10.87 12.36 8.20
N VAL A 126 10.05 12.91 7.30
CA VAL A 126 9.94 12.42 5.92
C VAL A 126 10.51 13.47 4.97
N THR A 127 11.54 13.11 4.23
CA THR A 127 12.16 13.95 3.22
C THR A 127 11.80 13.46 1.81
N GLY A 128 12.00 14.31 0.79
CA GLY A 128 11.71 13.95 -0.60
C GLY A 128 10.27 14.22 -1.06
N LEU A 129 9.30 14.50 -0.17
CA LEU A 129 7.91 14.77 -0.58
C LEU A 129 7.76 15.89 -1.62
N SER A 130 8.71 16.84 -1.66
CA SER A 130 8.77 17.92 -2.66
C SER A 130 9.00 17.46 -4.10
N HIS A 131 9.50 16.25 -4.31
CA HIS A 131 9.76 15.68 -5.63
C HIS A 131 8.61 14.78 -6.11
N LEU A 132 7.54 14.64 -5.32
CA LEU A 132 6.33 13.94 -5.76
C LEU A 132 5.70 14.66 -6.94
N ARG A 133 5.56 13.95 -8.06
CA ARG A 133 4.92 14.45 -9.27
C ARG A 133 3.81 13.54 -9.74
N GLN A 134 2.80 14.14 -10.35
CA GLN A 134 1.74 13.40 -11.03
C GLN A 134 2.34 12.53 -12.14
N TYR A 135 1.92 11.27 -12.17
CA TYR A 135 2.26 10.31 -13.20
C TYR A 135 1.01 9.92 -13.98
N GLY A 136 0.99 10.18 -15.28
CA GLY A 136 -0.16 9.86 -16.13
C GLY A 136 -1.37 10.79 -15.92
N PRO A 137 -2.55 10.41 -16.45
CA PRO A 137 -3.75 11.24 -16.43
C PRO A 137 -4.44 11.25 -15.05
N LEU A 138 -5.20 12.31 -14.78
CA LEU A 138 -6.20 12.33 -13.72
C LEU A 138 -7.39 11.45 -14.14
N LEU A 139 -7.78 10.51 -13.30
CA LEU A 139 -8.88 9.58 -13.58
C LEU A 139 -10.08 9.93 -12.69
N PRO A 140 -10.98 10.82 -13.13
CA PRO A 140 -12.22 11.07 -12.43
C PRO A 140 -13.18 9.88 -12.61
N TYR A 141 -13.87 9.50 -11.55
CA TYR A 141 -14.88 8.44 -11.59
C TYR A 141 -15.98 8.71 -10.55
N CYS A 142 -17.13 8.07 -10.74
CA CYS A 142 -18.28 8.21 -9.84
C CYS A 142 -18.49 6.88 -9.13
N VAL A 143 -18.74 6.91 -7.82
CA VAL A 143 -19.16 5.72 -7.07
C VAL A 143 -20.35 6.12 -6.23
N LYS A 144 -21.52 5.55 -6.51
CA LYS A 144 -22.77 5.83 -5.76
C LYS A 144 -23.10 7.34 -5.68
N GLY A 145 -22.81 8.09 -6.75
CA GLY A 145 -23.05 9.53 -6.83
C GLY A 145 -21.99 10.39 -6.14
N ALA A 146 -20.97 9.80 -5.50
CA ALA A 146 -19.82 10.54 -4.99
C ALA A 146 -18.77 10.71 -6.11
N ARG A 147 -18.32 11.95 -6.30
CA ARG A 147 -17.22 12.28 -7.23
C ARG A 147 -15.90 11.82 -6.64
N LYS A 148 -15.19 10.97 -7.34
CA LYS A 148 -13.87 10.47 -6.96
C LYS A 148 -12.83 10.84 -8.02
N LEU A 149 -11.58 10.88 -7.58
CA LEU A 149 -10.43 11.19 -8.41
C LEU A 149 -9.30 10.23 -8.04
N GLN A 150 -8.89 9.40 -8.99
CA GLN A 150 -7.69 8.59 -8.86
C GLN A 150 -6.50 9.32 -9.49
N VAL A 151 -5.38 9.33 -8.76
CA VAL A 151 -4.13 9.96 -9.16
C VAL A 151 -2.98 9.01 -8.89
N ASP A 152 -2.15 8.79 -9.89
CA ASP A 152 -0.86 8.13 -9.68
C ASP A 152 0.20 9.18 -9.42
N LEU A 153 1.00 8.97 -8.38
CA LEU A 153 2.17 9.77 -8.07
C LEU A 153 3.43 8.94 -8.31
N LEU A 154 4.45 9.60 -8.85
CA LEU A 154 5.79 9.05 -9.05
C LEU A 154 6.79 9.92 -8.30
N HIS A 155 7.80 9.26 -7.79
CA HIS A 155 8.99 9.86 -7.24
C HIS A 155 10.23 9.17 -7.82
N ASP A 156 11.11 9.96 -8.43
CA ASP A 156 12.34 9.52 -9.08
C ASP A 156 13.64 9.89 -8.33
N ASP A 157 13.51 10.54 -7.17
CA ASP A 157 14.59 10.78 -6.20
C ASP A 157 14.45 9.82 -4.98
N PRO A 158 15.32 9.87 -3.97
CA PRO A 158 15.07 9.17 -2.71
C PRO A 158 13.98 9.83 -1.86
N ILE A 159 12.96 9.05 -1.45
CA ILE A 159 12.10 9.41 -0.31
C ILE A 159 12.64 8.68 0.91
N GLU A 160 12.97 9.44 1.95
CA GLU A 160 13.51 8.89 3.18
C GLU A 160 12.59 9.16 4.36
N VAL A 161 12.46 8.16 5.21
CA VAL A 161 11.90 8.28 6.55
C VAL A 161 13.06 8.15 7.52
N ALA A 162 13.40 9.24 8.20
CA ALA A 162 14.44 9.29 9.22
C ALA A 162 13.80 9.28 10.61
N MET A 163 14.27 8.40 11.48
CA MET A 163 13.82 8.29 12.87
C MET A 163 15.02 8.46 13.77
N ASN A 164 14.98 9.45 14.66
CA ASN A 164 16.02 9.59 15.65
C ASN A 164 15.79 8.58 16.77
N TRP A 165 16.86 8.03 17.33
CA TRP A 165 16.75 7.16 18.48
C TRP A 165 17.85 7.47 19.49
N TRP A 166 17.56 7.20 20.76
CA TRP A 166 18.56 7.22 21.79
C TRP A 166 18.31 6.14 22.83
N THR A 167 19.39 5.75 23.50
CA THR A 167 19.35 4.84 24.63
C THR A 167 19.36 5.62 25.93
N TYR A 168 18.89 5.01 27.01
CA TYR A 168 18.99 5.57 28.36
C TYR A 168 20.46 5.76 28.81
N ARG A 169 21.41 5.13 28.12
CA ARG A 169 22.86 5.34 28.33
C ARG A 169 23.41 6.57 27.60
N GLY A 170 22.56 7.32 26.91
CA GLY A 170 22.95 8.55 26.20
C GLY A 170 23.51 8.33 24.79
N VAL A 171 23.59 7.09 24.30
CA VAL A 171 23.92 6.82 22.89
C VAL A 171 22.76 7.30 22.03
N LYS A 172 23.04 8.10 21.01
CA LYS A 172 22.07 8.59 20.03
C LYS A 172 22.43 8.06 18.66
N GLY A 173 21.43 7.91 17.81
CA GLY A 173 21.63 7.59 16.41
C GLY A 173 20.42 7.97 15.57
N MET A 174 20.53 7.70 14.28
CA MET A 174 19.45 7.94 13.33
C MET A 174 19.21 6.67 12.51
N PHE A 175 17.95 6.28 12.33
CA PHE A 175 17.57 5.21 11.44
C PHE A 175 16.93 5.82 10.20
N VAL A 176 17.48 5.53 9.02
CA VAL A 176 16.98 6.04 7.73
C VAL A 176 16.45 4.87 6.92
N LEU A 177 15.19 4.95 6.51
CA LEU A 177 14.57 4.06 5.53
C LEU A 177 14.32 4.84 4.25
N GLY A 178 14.92 4.41 3.14
CA GLY A 178 14.77 5.08 1.86
C GLY A 178 14.18 4.20 0.77
N ALA A 179 13.58 4.83 -0.23
CA ALA A 179 13.28 4.23 -1.52
C ALA A 179 13.65 5.21 -2.65
N VAL A 180 14.48 4.76 -3.60
CA VAL A 180 14.97 5.60 -4.72
C VAL A 180 13.92 5.77 -5.81
N LEU A 181 12.99 4.81 -5.94
CA LEU A 181 11.90 4.90 -6.89
C LEU A 181 10.62 4.48 -6.19
N SER A 182 9.60 5.32 -6.22
CA SER A 182 8.28 4.91 -5.72
C SER A 182 7.17 5.42 -6.63
N ARG A 183 6.20 4.55 -6.89
CA ARG A 183 4.94 4.88 -7.55
C ARG A 183 3.81 4.34 -6.70
N PHE A 184 2.83 5.19 -6.44
CA PHE A 184 1.64 4.82 -5.69
C PHE A 184 0.42 5.57 -6.20
N THR A 185 -0.73 4.95 -6.01
CA THR A 185 -2.03 5.47 -6.40
C THR A 185 -2.74 6.01 -5.18
N LEU A 186 -3.21 7.25 -5.29
CA LEU A 186 -4.09 7.90 -4.34
C LEU A 186 -5.50 7.96 -4.93
N GLN A 187 -6.49 7.83 -4.07
CA GLN A 187 -7.89 8.07 -4.40
C GLN A 187 -8.37 9.22 -3.53
N PHE A 188 -9.04 10.18 -4.16
CA PHE A 188 -9.61 11.33 -3.48
C PHE A 188 -11.11 11.38 -3.71
N GLU A 189 -11.85 11.72 -2.67
CA GLU A 189 -13.19 12.29 -2.78
C GLU A 189 -13.07 13.76 -3.17
N VAL A 190 -13.82 14.15 -4.21
CA VAL A 190 -13.86 15.52 -4.69
C VAL A 190 -14.99 16.25 -3.96
N ILE A 191 -14.62 17.22 -3.14
CA ILE A 191 -15.55 18.04 -2.38
C ILE A 191 -15.67 19.40 -3.08
N THR A 192 -16.88 19.73 -3.50
CA THR A 192 -17.20 21.06 -4.01
C THR A 192 -17.47 21.98 -2.83
N GLY A 193 -16.71 23.06 -2.73
CA GLY A 193 -16.88 24.10 -1.72
C GLY A 193 -18.01 25.07 -2.07
N PRO A 194 -18.22 26.09 -1.23
CA PRO A 194 -19.37 27.01 -1.33
C PRO A 194 -19.29 27.99 -2.50
N SER A 195 -18.11 28.24 -3.08
CA SER A 195 -17.96 29.01 -4.32
C SER A 195 -17.82 28.05 -5.51
N GLU A 196 -18.35 28.44 -6.67
CA GLU A 196 -18.37 27.63 -7.91
C GLU A 196 -16.99 27.13 -8.35
N ASN A 197 -15.90 27.77 -7.88
CA ASN A 197 -14.52 27.40 -8.22
C ASN A 197 -13.71 26.80 -7.06
N SER A 198 -14.30 26.61 -5.88
CA SER A 198 -13.60 26.00 -4.74
C SER A 198 -13.73 24.48 -4.81
N THR A 199 -12.67 23.79 -5.22
CA THR A 199 -12.60 22.32 -5.21
C THR A 199 -11.53 21.87 -4.22
N THR A 200 -11.90 21.02 -3.27
CA THR A 200 -10.97 20.36 -2.36
C THR A 200 -10.97 18.86 -2.59
N LEU A 201 -9.83 18.25 -2.29
CA LEU A 201 -9.63 16.81 -2.40
C LEU A 201 -9.50 16.26 -1.00
N LYS A 202 -10.25 15.21 -0.69
CA LYS A 202 -10.17 14.48 0.58
C LYS A 202 -9.71 13.07 0.28
N LEU A 203 -8.62 12.63 0.91
CA LEU A 203 -8.01 11.34 0.70
C LEU A 203 -8.96 10.24 1.14
N GLU A 204 -9.21 9.31 0.23
CA GLU A 204 -9.83 8.04 0.54
C GLU A 204 -8.76 6.98 0.79
N ASP A 205 -8.97 6.20 1.85
CA ASP A 205 -8.20 4.99 2.06
C ASP A 205 -8.72 3.87 1.16
N PRO A 206 -7.83 3.04 0.57
CA PRO A 206 -6.40 2.96 0.84
C PRO A 206 -5.50 3.70 -0.18
N VAL A 207 -4.34 4.16 0.28
CA VAL A 207 -3.18 4.43 -0.59
C VAL A 207 -2.61 3.11 -1.10
N VAL A 208 -2.51 2.94 -2.42
CA VAL A 208 -2.10 1.67 -3.04
C VAL A 208 -0.68 1.79 -3.60
N PRO A 209 0.32 1.08 -3.05
CA PRO A 209 1.64 1.00 -3.68
C PRO A 209 1.53 0.29 -5.03
N VAL A 210 2.12 0.88 -6.07
CA VAL A 210 2.18 0.28 -7.41
C VAL A 210 3.56 -0.32 -7.64
N VAL A 211 4.62 0.46 -7.40
CA VAL A 211 6.01 0.02 -7.53
C VAL A 211 6.84 0.68 -6.44
N THR A 212 7.75 -0.09 -5.84
CA THR A 212 8.81 0.43 -4.96
C THR A 212 10.13 -0.19 -5.43
N GLY A 213 11.08 0.66 -5.80
CA GLY A 213 12.37 0.27 -6.34
C GLY A 213 13.50 0.72 -5.43
N ARG A 214 14.48 -0.18 -5.23
CA ARG A 214 15.70 0.04 -4.45
C ARG A 214 15.42 0.67 -3.09
N THR A 215 14.90 -0.15 -2.18
CA THR A 215 14.76 0.22 -0.78
C THR A 215 16.04 -0.04 -0.02
N TYR A 216 16.35 0.81 0.95
CA TYR A 216 17.53 0.68 1.82
C TYR A 216 17.20 1.08 3.25
N ALA A 217 17.98 0.56 4.18
CA ALA A 217 17.94 0.93 5.58
C ALA A 217 19.37 1.18 6.06
N VAL A 218 19.59 2.30 6.75
CA VAL A 218 20.90 2.67 7.31
C VAL A 218 20.70 3.13 8.75
N VAL A 219 21.57 2.68 9.65
CA VAL A 219 21.69 3.25 10.99
C VAL A 219 22.86 4.21 10.98
N GLY A 220 22.57 5.50 10.90
CA GLY A 220 23.54 6.59 10.96
C GLY A 220 23.95 6.97 12.38
N ASP A 221 25.04 7.74 12.48
CA ASP A 221 25.57 8.34 13.71
C ASP A 221 26.11 7.32 14.74
N VAL A 222 26.37 6.08 14.32
CA VAL A 222 26.95 5.00 15.14
C VAL A 222 28.30 4.48 14.62
N GLY A 223 28.82 5.10 13.55
CA GLY A 223 30.10 4.81 12.93
C GLY A 223 30.00 4.03 11.62
N GLU A 224 30.99 4.22 10.75
CA GLU A 224 30.99 3.75 9.34
C GLU A 224 30.77 2.23 9.20
N ILE A 225 31.29 1.43 10.14
CA ILE A 225 31.15 -0.03 10.09
C ILE A 225 29.68 -0.44 10.31
N ALA A 226 28.98 0.22 11.23
CA ALA A 226 27.58 -0.08 11.52
C ALA A 226 26.67 0.40 10.38
N GLU A 227 26.97 1.56 9.80
CA GLU A 227 26.29 2.07 8.60
C GLU A 227 26.44 1.08 7.43
N ALA A 228 27.66 0.68 7.10
CA ALA A 228 27.92 -0.28 6.01
C ALA A 228 27.27 -1.66 6.27
N ALA A 229 27.30 -2.15 7.51
CA ALA A 229 26.66 -3.41 7.87
C ALA A 229 25.14 -3.33 7.71
N THR A 230 24.51 -2.25 8.17
CA THR A 230 23.06 -2.09 8.08
C THR A 230 22.58 -1.92 6.65
N GLU A 231 23.32 -1.15 5.84
CA GLU A 231 23.07 -1.03 4.40
C GLU A 231 23.19 -2.40 3.71
N PHE A 232 24.25 -3.15 3.99
CA PHE A 232 24.45 -4.50 3.44
C PHE A 232 23.28 -5.43 3.79
N TRP A 233 22.87 -5.47 5.04
CA TRP A 233 21.75 -6.30 5.48
C TRP A 233 20.42 -5.86 4.84
N SER A 234 20.21 -4.56 4.67
CA SER A 234 19.00 -4.03 4.03
C SER A 234 18.89 -4.47 2.56
N ASN A 235 20.03 -4.56 1.87
CA ASN A 235 20.12 -5.05 0.49
C ASN A 235 19.98 -6.57 0.40
N MET A 236 20.43 -7.31 1.42
CA MET A 236 20.26 -8.77 1.49
C MET A 236 18.83 -9.20 1.84
N LEU A 237 18.06 -8.33 2.50
CA LEU A 237 16.68 -8.58 2.92
C LEU A 237 15.71 -7.57 2.29
N PRO A 238 15.64 -7.46 0.95
CA PRO A 238 14.92 -6.38 0.27
C PRO A 238 13.42 -6.38 0.59
N SER A 239 12.81 -7.56 0.76
CA SER A 239 11.39 -7.69 1.10
C SER A 239 11.06 -7.17 2.50
N LEU A 240 11.98 -7.32 3.46
CA LEU A 240 11.83 -6.80 4.81
C LEU A 240 11.99 -5.28 4.80
N THR A 241 13.03 -4.77 4.14
CA THR A 241 13.31 -3.34 3.99
C THR A 241 12.17 -2.63 3.28
N GLU A 242 11.65 -3.19 2.19
CA GLU A 242 10.50 -2.65 1.47
C GLU A 242 9.23 -2.63 2.33
N ARG A 243 8.97 -3.71 3.09
CA ARG A 243 7.81 -3.76 3.98
C ARG A 243 7.90 -2.71 5.08
N ALA A 244 9.08 -2.56 5.70
CA ALA A 244 9.33 -1.54 6.71
C ALA A 244 9.13 -0.14 6.13
N TRP A 245 9.77 0.16 5.00
CA TRP A 245 9.60 1.45 4.31
C TRP A 245 8.13 1.74 4.00
N LYS A 246 7.40 0.80 3.38
CA LYS A 246 5.96 0.98 3.07
C LYS A 246 5.14 1.25 4.32
N TYR A 247 5.40 0.52 5.41
CA TYR A 247 4.67 0.70 6.66
C TYR A 247 4.82 2.12 7.20
N TYR A 248 6.07 2.59 7.37
CA TYR A 248 6.33 3.92 7.93
C TYR A 248 5.96 5.05 6.94
N PHE A 249 6.35 4.94 5.67
CA PHE A 249 6.09 5.97 4.68
C PHE A 249 4.60 6.21 4.47
N PHE A 250 3.80 5.17 4.25
CA PHE A 250 2.37 5.38 3.97
C PHE A 250 1.58 5.84 5.20
N ASP A 251 2.03 5.50 6.41
CA ASP A 251 1.42 6.07 7.60
C ASP A 251 1.66 7.59 7.68
N HIS A 252 2.92 8.03 7.50
CA HIS A 252 3.24 9.46 7.51
C HIS A 252 2.65 10.23 6.34
N LEU A 253 2.62 9.65 5.13
CA LEU A 253 2.01 10.26 3.96
C LEU A 253 0.52 10.53 4.19
N ARG A 254 -0.22 9.57 4.76
CA ARG A 254 -1.64 9.76 5.09
C ARG A 254 -1.85 10.89 6.07
N ARG A 255 -1.03 10.97 7.13
CA ARG A 255 -1.09 12.06 8.12
C ARG A 255 -0.82 13.41 7.45
N ALA A 256 0.23 13.50 6.64
CA ALA A 256 0.61 14.71 5.93
C ALA A 256 -0.47 15.21 4.97
N ILE A 257 -1.12 14.30 4.23
CA ILE A 257 -2.23 14.65 3.34
C ILE A 257 -3.45 15.11 4.16
N ARG A 258 -3.83 14.39 5.22
CA ARG A 258 -4.98 14.77 6.07
C ARG A 258 -4.79 16.13 6.77
N ASP A 259 -3.57 16.46 7.18
CA ASP A 259 -3.27 17.77 7.75
C ASP A 259 -3.33 18.85 6.66
N THR A 260 -2.80 18.57 5.47
CA THR A 260 -2.94 19.45 4.29
C THR A 260 -4.41 19.73 3.95
N GLU A 261 -5.26 18.71 3.99
CA GLU A 261 -6.70 18.85 3.77
C GLU A 261 -7.35 19.78 4.79
N ARG A 262 -6.99 19.63 6.07
CA ARG A 262 -7.49 20.46 7.17
C ARG A 262 -7.09 21.92 6.96
N ASP A 263 -5.82 22.17 6.60
CA ASP A 263 -5.29 23.51 6.39
C ASP A 263 -5.93 24.20 5.19
N LEU A 264 -6.08 23.48 4.07
CA LEU A 264 -6.75 24.00 2.87
C LEU A 264 -8.23 24.28 3.14
N PHE A 265 -8.92 23.41 3.87
CA PHE A 265 -10.31 23.61 4.25
C PHE A 265 -10.49 24.85 5.14
N ASN A 266 -9.61 25.02 6.13
CA ASN A 266 -9.61 26.19 7.03
C ASN A 266 -9.29 27.50 6.28
N ALA A 267 -8.38 27.47 5.32
CA ALA A 267 -8.07 28.64 4.51
C ALA A 267 -9.27 29.09 3.65
N LEU A 268 -10.01 28.13 3.08
CA LEU A 268 -11.18 28.43 2.27
C LEU A 268 -12.36 28.99 3.09
N SER A 269 -12.56 28.49 4.32
CA SER A 269 -13.64 28.99 5.18
C SER A 269 -13.41 30.43 5.65
N LEU A 270 -12.16 30.81 5.93
CA LEU A 270 -11.81 32.19 6.32
C LEU A 270 -12.07 33.20 5.21
N VAL A 271 -11.72 32.86 3.96
CA VAL A 271 -11.97 33.72 2.79
C VAL A 271 -13.47 33.97 2.60
N THR A 272 -14.31 32.95 2.82
CA THR A 272 -15.76 33.13 2.71
C THR A 272 -16.35 34.04 3.77
N THR A 273 -15.82 34.05 5.00
CA THR A 273 -16.30 34.95 6.06
C THR A 273 -15.90 36.40 5.86
N GLU A 274 -14.73 36.67 5.25
CA GLU A 274 -14.32 38.06 4.96
C GLU A 274 -15.14 38.67 3.81
N VAL A 275 -15.45 37.89 2.77
CA VAL A 275 -16.25 38.37 1.64
C VAL A 275 -17.70 38.68 2.05
N VAL A 276 -18.28 37.90 2.97
CA VAL A 276 -19.65 38.14 3.48
C VAL A 276 -19.74 39.35 4.41
N ASN A 277 -18.65 39.73 5.08
CA ASN A 277 -18.64 40.89 5.97
C ASN A 277 -18.31 42.22 5.26
N LEU A 278 -17.94 42.17 3.97
CA LEU A 278 -17.57 43.33 3.16
C LEU A 278 -18.63 43.72 2.11
N GLY A 279 -19.74 42.99 2.03
CA GLY A 279 -20.89 43.27 1.15
C GLY A 279 -22.14 43.65 1.93
#